data_AF-A0A3N2QV73-F1
#
_entry.id   AF-A0A3N2QV73-F1
#
_cell.length_a   1.000
_cell.length_b   1.000
_cell.length_c   1.000
_cell.angle_alpha   90.00
_cell.angle_beta   90.00
_cell.angle_gamma   90.00
#
_symmetry.space_group_name_H-M   'P 1'
#
loop_
_entity.id
_entity.type
_entity.pdbx_description
1 polymer ?
#
loop_
_entity_poly.entity_id
_entity_poly.type
_entity_poly.pdbx_seq_one_letter_code
_entity_poly.pdbx_strand_id
1 'polypeptide(L)' 'MNEHELDELLTFHWPRVVRRVMGGDADDWCKGFVRSIAHQGKRRNWTPSAKQAALMRRLVAELGRDETTNGEVVEG' A
#
# COMPACT_ATOMS: atom_id res chain seq x y z
N MET A 1 -12.34 -7.75 -2.51
CA MET A 1 -11.32 -7.31 -3.47
C MET A 1 -11.36 -8.31 -4.60
N ASN A 2 -11.49 -7.83 -5.84
CA ASN A 2 -11.46 -8.74 -6.99
C ASN A 2 -10.01 -8.96 -7.46
N GLU A 3 -9.79 -9.90 -8.36
CA GLU A 3 -8.45 -10.28 -8.83
C GLU A 3 -7.73 -9.14 -9.56
N HIS A 4 -8.45 -8.39 -10.41
CA HIS A 4 -7.88 -7.24 -11.12
C HIS A 4 -7.42 -6.13 -10.17
N GLU A 5 -8.26 -5.75 -9.21
CA GLU A 5 -7.94 -4.77 -8.17
C GLU A 5 -6.73 -5.20 -7.35
N LEU A 6 -6.63 -6.50 -7.03
CA LEU A 6 -5.48 -7.03 -6.29
C LEU A 6 -4.20 -6.95 -7.12
N ASP A 7 -4.25 -7.35 -8.40
CA ASP A 7 -3.09 -7.29 -9.31
C ASP A 7 -2.60 -5.86 -9.50
N GLU A 8 -3.51 -4.92 -9.72
CA GLU A 8 -3.21 -3.49 -9.84
C GLU A 8 -2.56 -2.95 -8.55
N LEU A 9 -3.15 -3.27 -7.40
CA LEU A 9 -2.60 -2.89 -6.09
C LEU A 9 -1.19 -3.44 -5.89
N LEU A 10 -0.97 -4.74 -6.13
CA LEU A 10 0.33 -5.38 -5.88
C LEU A 10 1.41 -4.90 -6.86
N THR A 11 1.04 -4.64 -8.11
CA THR A 11 1.98 -4.28 -9.17
C THR A 11 2.35 -2.80 -9.12
N PHE A 12 1.37 -1.90 -8.98
CA PHE A 12 1.60 -0.46 -9.15
C PHE A 12 1.65 0.32 -7.84
N HIS A 13 0.84 -0.05 -6.85
CA HIS A 13 0.68 0.75 -5.62
C HIS A 13 1.51 0.22 -4.45
N TRP A 14 1.54 -1.09 -4.27
CA TRP A 14 2.17 -1.72 -3.11
C TRP A 14 3.67 -1.42 -2.99
N PRO A 15 4.48 -1.39 -4.08
CA PRO A 15 5.88 -0.99 -3.99
C PRO A 15 6.07 0.41 -3.39
N ARG A 16 5.15 1.34 -3.68
CA ARG A 16 5.18 2.71 -3.16
C ARG A 16 4.82 2.75 -1.67
N VAL A 17 3.80 1.99 -1.27
CA VAL A 17 3.45 1.78 0.15
C VAL A 17 4.63 1.21 0.93
N VAL A 18 5.29 0.16 0.41
CA VAL A 18 6.49 -0.43 1.01
C VAL A 18 7.57 0.62 1.21
N ARG A 19 7.92 1.38 0.15
CA ARG A 19 8.95 2.41 0.23
C ARG A 19 8.63 3.47 1.30
N ARG A 20 7.37 3.93 1.35
CA ARG A 20 6.91 4.96 2.30
C ARG A 20 6.93 4.47 3.75
N VAL A 21 6.40 3.28 4.01
CA VAL A 21 6.30 2.70 5.36
C VAL A 21 7.68 2.31 5.89
N MET A 22 8.55 1.78 5.02
CA MET A 22 9.89 1.37 5.41
C MET A 22 10.86 2.54 5.56
N GLY A 23 10.64 3.64 4.82
CA GLY A 23 11.50 4.83 4.86
C GLY A 23 11.05 5.91 5.85
N GLY A 24 9.95 5.72 6.57
CA GLY A 24 9.42 6.69 7.55
C GLY A 24 9.25 6.11 8.95
N ASP A 25 8.64 6.89 9.83
CA ASP A 25 8.42 6.58 11.25
C ASP A 25 7.21 5.68 11.53
N ALA A 26 6.86 4.81 10.58
CA ALA A 26 5.80 3.83 10.79
C ALA A 26 6.18 2.84 11.90
N ASP A 27 5.18 2.38 12.66
CA ASP A 27 5.40 1.39 13.71
C ASP A 27 5.82 0.02 13.16
N ASP A 28 6.37 -0.82 14.03
CA ASP A 28 6.89 -2.14 13.66
C ASP A 28 5.79 -3.09 13.15
N TRP A 29 4.58 -2.92 13.66
CA TRP A 29 3.44 -3.70 13.21
C TRP A 29 3.10 -3.41 11.74
N CYS A 30 3.03 -2.14 11.36
CA CYS A 30 2.76 -1.69 10.00
C CYS A 30 3.87 -2.12 9.05
N LYS A 31 5.13 -1.95 9.46
CA LYS A 31 6.31 -2.43 8.71
C LYS A 31 6.25 -3.95 8.49
N GLY A 32 5.85 -4.71 9.50
CA GLY A 32 5.65 -6.16 9.41
C GLY A 32 4.50 -6.54 8.49
N PHE A 33 3.36 -5.86 8.61
CA PHE A 33 2.19 -6.06 7.76
C PHE A 33 2.52 -5.84 6.29
N VAL A 34 3.13 -4.70 5.94
CA VAL A 34 3.43 -4.34 4.55
C VAL A 34 4.40 -5.31 3.90
N ARG A 35 5.43 -5.74 4.65
CA ARG A 35 6.37 -6.80 4.22
C ARG A 35 5.66 -8.14 4.02
N SER A 36 4.74 -8.50 4.91
CA SER A 36 4.02 -9.78 4.81
C SER A 36 3.20 -9.87 3.52
N ILE A 37 2.51 -8.80 3.14
CA ILE A 37 1.73 -8.74 1.89
C ILE A 37 2.67 -8.77 0.68
N ALA A 38 3.77 -8.01 0.70
CA ALA A 38 4.74 -8.01 -0.39
C ALA A 38 5.37 -9.40 -0.63
N HIS A 39 5.50 -10.20 0.44
CA HIS A 39 5.99 -11.57 0.33
C HIS A 39 4.90 -12.55 -0.12
N GLN A 40 3.72 -12.50 0.51
CA GLN A 40 2.62 -13.43 0.21
C GLN A 40 2.01 -13.19 -1.17
N GLY A 41 1.93 -11.94 -1.62
CA GLY A 41 1.38 -11.52 -2.92
C GLY A 41 2.11 -12.09 -4.13
N LYS A 42 3.32 -12.65 -3.96
CA LYS A 42 4.06 -13.33 -5.04
C LYS A 42 3.56 -14.76 -5.32
N ARG A 43 2.70 -15.31 -4.46
CA ARG A 43 2.24 -16.71 -4.57
C ARG A 43 1.07 -16.81 -5.56
N ARG A 44 1.15 -17.78 -6.47
CA ARG A 44 0.28 -17.91 -7.66
C ARG A 44 -1.25 -17.99 -7.41
N ASN A 45 -1.71 -18.22 -6.19
CA ASN A 45 -3.14 -18.29 -5.85
C ASN A 45 -3.44 -17.59 -4.50
N TRP A 46 -2.60 -16.66 -4.09
CA TRP A 46 -2.83 -15.97 -2.83
C TRP A 46 -3.86 -14.87 -3.01
N THR A 47 -4.82 -14.80 -2.07
CA THR A 47 -5.77 -13.71 -1.96
C THR A 47 -5.77 -13.19 -0.53
N PRO A 48 -5.83 -11.87 -0.31
CA PRO A 48 -5.92 -11.32 1.03
C PRO A 48 -7.29 -11.65 1.64
N SER A 49 -7.31 -11.86 2.95
CA SER A 49 -8.56 -11.85 3.71
C SER A 49 -9.27 -10.49 3.59
N ALA A 50 -10.57 -10.45 3.87
CA ALA A 50 -11.35 -9.22 3.83
C ALA A 50 -10.76 -8.08 4.70
N LYS A 51 -10.20 -8.43 5.87
CA LYS A 51 -9.52 -7.48 6.75
C LYS A 51 -8.21 -6.96 6.14
N GLN A 52 -7.40 -7.85 5.56
CA GLN A 52 -6.16 -7.45 4.88
C GLN A 52 -6.48 -6.53 3.69
N ALA A 53 -7.48 -6.87 2.88
CA ALA A 53 -7.93 -6.05 1.77
C ALA A 53 -8.35 -4.63 2.20
N ALA A 54 -9.11 -4.51 3.30
CA ALA A 54 -9.49 -3.21 3.84
C ALA A 54 -8.26 -2.38 4.28
N LEU A 55 -7.30 -3.00 4.95
CA LEU A 55 -6.05 -2.34 5.35
C LEU A 55 -5.18 -1.95 4.16
N MET A 56 -5.07 -2.82 3.15
CA MET A 56 -4.32 -2.53 1.93
C MET A 56 -4.86 -1.29 1.22
N ARG A 57 -6.19 -1.20 1.05
CA ARG A 57 -6.84 -0.04 0.44
C ARG A 57 -6.64 1.23 1.25
N ARG A 58 -6.73 1.14 2.57
CA ARG A 58 -6.48 2.28 3.45
C ARG A 58 -5.08 2.84 3.28
N LEU A 59 -4.06 1.97 3.28
CA LEU A 59 -2.66 2.38 3.11
C LEU A 59 -2.41 3.05 1.75
N VAL A 60 -3.03 2.55 0.69
CA VAL A 60 -2.94 3.17 -0.65
C VAL A 60 -3.66 4.51 -0.69
N ALA A 61 -4.83 4.62 -0.06
CA ALA A 61 -5.55 5.89 0.04
C ALA A 61 -4.78 6.95 0.86
N GLU A 62 -4.09 6.53 1.92
CA GLU A 62 -3.22 7.40 2.71
C GLU A 62 -2.03 7.92 1.88
N LEU A 63 -1.45 7.08 1.00
CA LEU A 63 -0.39 7.50 0.07
C LEU A 63 -0.85 8.65 -0.85
N GLY A 64 -2.07 8.57 -1.40
CA GLY A 64 -2.61 9.59 -2.30
C GLY A 64 -2.92 10.94 -1.61
N ARG A 65 -3.24 10.92 -0.31
CA ARG A 65 -3.47 12.15 0.47
C ARG A 65 -2.18 12.94 0.72
N ASP A 66 -1.08 12.23 0.99
CA ASP A 66 0.24 12.86 1.16
C ASP A 66 0.74 13.47 -0.16
N GLU A 67 0.52 12.81 -1.30
CA GLU A 67 0.90 13.33 -2.62
C GLU A 67 0.11 14.58 -3.01
N THR A 68 -1.18 14.63 -2.68
CA THR A 68 -2.03 15.80 -2.94
C THR A 68 -1.56 16.99 -2.10
N THR A 69 -1.18 16.74 -0.83
CA THR A 69 -0.73 17.79 0.11
C THR A 69 0.64 18.35 -0.28
N ASN A 70 1.51 17.55 -0.89
CA ASN A 70 2.86 17.98 -1.31
C ASN A 70 2.90 18.61 -2.71
N GLY A 71 1.77 18.66 -3.42
CA GLY A 71 1.63 19.20 -4.78
C GLY A 71 1.10 20.63 -4.86
N GLU A 72 0.71 21.24 -3.75
CA GLU A 72 0.14 22.61 -3.73
C GLU A 72 1.23 23.65 -3.39
N VAL A 73 2.18 23.83 -4.30
CA VAL A 73 3.02 25.04 -4.38
C VAL A 73 3.20 25.44 -5.85
N VAL A 74 2.14 25.97 -6.46
CA VAL A 74 2.27 26.73 -7.71
C VAL A 74 1.46 28.04 -7.58
N GLU A 75 2.25 29.11 -7.54
CA GLU A 75 1.99 30.51 -7.90
C GLU A 75 1.34 31.49 -6.91
N GLY A 76 2.19 32.45 -6.52
CA GLY A 76 1.90 33.87 -6.30
C GLY A 76 3.15 34.68 -6.63
#